data_AF-A0A8T3M6R3-F1
#
_entry.id   AF-A0A8T3M6R3-F1
#
_cell.length_a   1.000
_cell.length_b   1.000
_cell.length_c   1.000
_cell.angle_alpha   90.00
_cell.angle_beta   90.00
_cell.angle_gamma   90.00
#
_symmetry.space_group_name_H-M   'P 1'
#
loop_
_entity.id
_entity.type
_entity.pdbx_description
1 polymer ?
#
loop_
_entity_poly.entity_id
_entity_poly.type
_entity_poly.pdbx_seq_one_letter_code
_entity_poly.pdbx_strand_id
1 'polypeptide(L)'
;IYAAENAGPEDRARLLDLYASSDRTAVDVAEIVQILERVGARDYTRDEARHYRDEALAELDAAGVVQPAARARLEEIIVGVISA
;
A
#
# COMPACT_ATOMS: atom_id res chain seq x y z
N ILE A 1 -6.11 2.25 -7.77
CA ILE A 1 -5.93 3.71 -7.94
C ILE A 1 -4.52 3.97 -8.49
N TYR A 2 -3.44 3.80 -7.70
CA TYR A 2 -2.04 3.98 -8.16
C TYR A 2 -1.70 3.41 -9.55
N ALA A 3 -1.95 2.12 -9.78
CA ALA A 3 -1.58 1.50 -11.06
C ALA A 3 -2.36 2.06 -12.27
N ALA A 4 -3.61 2.51 -12.07
CA ALA A 4 -4.40 3.10 -13.14
C ALA A 4 -3.95 4.54 -13.49
N GLU A 5 -3.22 5.19 -12.58
CA GLU A 5 -2.68 6.54 -12.74
C GLU A 5 -1.25 6.53 -13.28
N ASN A 6 -0.46 5.51 -12.95
CA ASN A 6 0.97 5.43 -13.25
C ASN A 6 1.32 4.42 -14.36
N ALA A 7 0.38 3.57 -14.78
CA ALA A 7 0.59 2.67 -15.91
C ALA A 7 0.70 3.43 -17.25
N GLY A 8 1.51 2.89 -18.15
CA GLY A 8 1.46 3.27 -19.56
C GLY A 8 0.08 2.99 -20.19
N PRO A 9 -0.24 3.59 -21.34
CA PRO A 9 -1.58 3.52 -21.94
C PRO A 9 -2.06 2.09 -22.22
N GLU A 10 -1.16 1.20 -22.64
CA GLU A 10 -1.46 -0.22 -22.91
C GLU A 10 -1.85 -0.97 -21.64
N ASP A 11 -1.00 -0.91 -20.61
CA ASP A 11 -1.22 -1.56 -19.32
C ASP A 11 -2.46 -1.00 -18.62
N ARG A 12 -2.70 0.31 -18.74
CA ARG A 12 -3.92 0.96 -18.21
C ARG A 12 -5.17 0.45 -18.91
N ALA A 13 -5.16 0.36 -20.24
CA ALA A 13 -6.30 -0.16 -21.00
C ALA A 13 -6.58 -1.63 -20.65
N ARG A 14 -5.51 -2.43 -20.53
CA ARG A 14 -5.63 -3.84 -20.16
C ARG A 14 -6.16 -4.03 -18.74
N LEU A 15 -5.68 -3.24 -17.77
CA LEU A 15 -6.24 -3.25 -16.42
C LEU A 15 -7.72 -2.90 -16.40
N LEU A 16 -8.16 -1.89 -17.16
CA LEU A 16 -9.58 -1.52 -17.21
C LEU A 16 -10.46 -2.63 -17.79
N ASP A 17 -10.00 -3.29 -18.85
CA ASP A 17 -10.69 -4.45 -19.46
C ASP A 17 -10.78 -5.62 -18.48
N LEU A 18 -9.65 -5.99 -17.86
CA LEU A 18 -9.59 -7.01 -16.81
C LEU A 18 -10.50 -6.63 -15.64
N TYR A 19 -10.57 -5.36 -15.23
CA TYR A 19 -11.44 -4.87 -14.15
C TYR A 19 -12.93 -4.70 -14.52
N ALA A 20 -13.28 -4.76 -15.80
CA ALA A 20 -14.67 -4.73 -16.25
C ALA A 20 -15.33 -6.12 -16.24
N SER A 21 -14.57 -7.21 -16.39
CA SER A 21 -15.12 -8.58 -16.41
C SER A 21 -15.68 -9.01 -15.05
N SER A 22 -16.91 -9.51 -14.99
CA SER A 22 -17.48 -10.10 -13.76
C SER A 22 -17.05 -11.55 -13.52
N ASP A 23 -16.52 -12.23 -14.54
CA ASP A 23 -16.08 -13.63 -14.47
C ASP A 23 -14.56 -13.68 -14.73
N ARG A 24 -13.78 -13.45 -13.67
CA ARG A 24 -12.31 -13.50 -13.75
C ARG A 24 -11.80 -14.89 -13.42
N THR A 25 -10.91 -15.37 -14.27
CA THR A 25 -10.18 -16.61 -14.07
C THR A 25 -8.90 -16.37 -13.26
N ALA A 26 -8.28 -17.46 -12.80
CA ALA A 26 -6.96 -17.38 -12.17
C ALA A 26 -5.88 -16.83 -13.11
N VAL A 27 -6.04 -17.00 -14.44
CA VAL A 27 -5.13 -16.45 -15.45
C VAL A 27 -5.24 -14.92 -15.48
N ASP A 28 -6.46 -14.39 -15.42
CA ASP A 28 -6.70 -12.94 -15.38
C ASP A 28 -6.07 -12.32 -14.13
N VAL A 29 -6.19 -12.99 -12.98
CA VAL A 29 -5.55 -12.52 -11.74
C VAL A 29 -4.03 -12.51 -11.85
N ALA A 30 -3.43 -13.56 -12.44
CA ALA A 30 -1.98 -13.61 -12.65
C ALA A 30 -1.51 -12.48 -13.57
N GLU A 31 -2.28 -12.15 -14.61
CA GLU A 31 -1.96 -11.04 -15.51
C GLU A 31 -2.06 -9.68 -14.80
N ILE A 32 -3.10 -9.47 -13.98
CA ILE A 32 -3.21 -8.26 -13.15
C ILE A 32 -1.96 -8.10 -12.28
N VAL A 33 -1.52 -9.17 -11.59
CA VAL A 33 -0.32 -9.13 -10.74
C VAL A 33 0.92 -8.74 -11.55
N GLN A 34 1.12 -9.30 -12.74
CA GLN A 34 2.26 -8.95 -13.60
C GLN A 34 2.23 -7.49 -14.05
N ILE A 35 1.04 -6.94 -14.36
CA ILE A 35 0.92 -5.52 -14.68
C ILE A 35 1.27 -4.66 -13.45
N LEU A 36 0.75 -5.01 -12.27
CA LEU A 36 1.06 -4.29 -11.03
C LEU A 36 2.55 -4.30 -10.69
N GLU A 37 3.24 -5.42 -10.92
CA GLU A 37 4.69 -5.53 -10.73
C GLU A 37 5.46 -4.62 -11.69
N ARG A 38 5.11 -4.59 -12.99
CA ARG A 38 5.76 -3.71 -13.98
C ARG A 38 5.56 -2.23 -13.67
N VAL A 39 4.42 -1.86 -13.11
CA VAL A 39 4.11 -0.47 -12.71
C VAL A 39 4.80 -0.09 -11.39
N GLY A 40 5.46 -1.03 -10.70
CA GLY A 40 6.15 -0.75 -9.44
C GLY A 40 5.21 -0.63 -8.24
N ALA A 41 3.98 -1.17 -8.32
CA ALA A 41 2.98 -1.05 -7.27
C ALA A 41 3.44 -1.64 -5.92
N ARG A 42 4.35 -2.63 -5.96
CA ARG A 42 4.93 -3.24 -4.76
C ARG A 42 5.84 -2.27 -4.00
N ASP A 43 6.73 -1.60 -4.71
CA ASP A 43 7.64 -0.63 -4.11
C ASP A 43 6.88 0.59 -3.62
N TYR A 44 5.92 1.08 -4.43
CA TYR A 44 4.99 2.14 -4.00
C TYR A 44 4.29 1.78 -2.68
N THR A 45 3.69 0.59 -2.59
CA THR A 45 2.98 0.17 -1.35
C THR A 45 3.91 0.13 -0.15
N ARG A 46 5.16 -0.28 -0.34
CA ARG A 46 6.16 -0.32 0.74
C ARG A 46 6.58 1.09 1.17
N ASP A 47 6.76 1.99 0.23
CA ASP A 47 7.14 3.38 0.52
C ASP A 47 5.99 4.13 1.19
N GLU A 48 4.76 3.92 0.74
CA GLU A 48 3.55 4.45 1.35
C GLU A 48 3.37 3.93 2.79
N ALA A 49 3.63 2.64 3.03
CA ALA A 49 3.61 2.07 4.38
C ALA A 49 4.66 2.73 5.28
N ARG A 50 5.90 2.94 4.79
CA ARG A 50 6.93 3.66 5.55
C ARG A 50 6.50 5.10 5.84
N HIS A 51 5.91 5.78 4.88
CA HIS A 51 5.43 7.15 5.03
C HIS A 51 4.42 7.26 6.19
N TYR A 52 3.36 6.44 6.17
CA TYR A 52 2.35 6.47 7.24
C TYR A 52 2.89 6.01 8.59
N ARG A 53 3.87 5.10 8.62
CA ARG A 53 4.58 4.76 9.86
C ARG A 53 5.22 5.99 10.47
N ASP A 54 6.00 6.71 9.67
CA ASP A 54 6.82 7.81 10.11
C ASP A 54 5.92 9.00 10.52
N GLU A 55 4.82 9.23 9.79
CA GLU A 55 3.79 10.19 10.16
C GLU A 55 3.11 9.82 11.48
N ALA A 56 2.69 8.56 11.67
CA ALA A 56 2.05 8.13 12.91
C ALA A 56 2.97 8.28 14.14
N LEU A 57 4.28 8.05 13.97
CA LEU A 57 5.26 8.28 15.04
C LEU A 57 5.45 9.78 15.33
N ALA A 58 5.52 10.62 14.29
CA ALA A 58 5.63 12.06 14.46
C ALA A 58 4.41 12.65 15.17
N GLU A 59 3.20 12.20 14.82
CA GLU A 59 1.96 12.60 15.48
C GLU A 59 1.91 12.14 16.94
N LEU A 60 2.40 10.92 17.23
CA LEU A 60 2.50 10.42 18.61
C LEU A 60 3.46 11.26 19.46
N ASP A 61 4.57 11.74 18.88
CA ASP A 61 5.51 12.65 19.53
C ASP A 61 4.91 14.05 19.73
N ALA A 62 4.22 14.57 18.72
CA ALA A 62 3.59 15.89 18.76
C ALA A 62 2.43 15.97 19.77
N ALA A 63 1.70 14.87 19.98
CA ALA A 63 0.56 14.82 20.88
C ALA A 63 0.91 15.08 22.36
N GLY A 64 2.18 14.94 22.77
CA GLY A 64 2.62 15.19 24.14
C GLY A 64 2.04 14.17 25.13
N VAL A 65 2.79 13.12 25.42
CA VAL A 65 2.26 11.95 26.13
C VAL A 65 2.20 12.15 27.64
N VAL A 66 1.00 11.95 28.20
CA VAL A 66 0.72 11.97 29.65
C VAL A 66 1.05 10.63 30.32
N GLN A 67 1.01 9.51 29.59
CA GLN A 67 1.29 8.14 30.10
C GLN A 67 2.35 7.40 29.25
N PRO A 68 3.60 7.29 29.72
CA PRO A 68 4.70 6.71 28.94
C PRO A 68 4.46 5.27 28.47
N ALA A 69 3.80 4.44 29.29
CA ALA A 69 3.52 3.04 28.95
C ALA A 69 2.52 2.90 27.79
N ALA A 70 1.52 3.78 27.71
CA ALA A 70 0.55 3.78 26.63
C ALA A 70 1.20 4.18 25.29
N ARG A 71 2.11 5.17 25.32
CA ARG A 71 2.92 5.56 24.15
C ARG A 71 3.78 4.42 23.65
N ALA A 72 4.54 3.77 24.54
CA ALA A 72 5.41 2.65 24.16
C ALA A 72 4.62 1.53 23.46
N ARG A 73 3.43 1.20 23.96
CA ARG A 73 2.57 0.18 23.34
C ARG A 73 2.05 0.58 21.96
N LEU A 74 1.71 1.85 21.76
CA LEU A 74 1.27 2.34 20.44
C LEU A 74 2.42 2.34 19.43
N GLU A 75 3.63 2.73 19.86
CA GLU A 75 4.84 2.67 19.04
C GLU A 75 5.14 1.23 18.58
N GLU A 76 5.05 0.24 19.49
CA GLU A 76 5.20 -1.18 19.15
C GLU A 76 4.19 -1.65 18.09
N ILE A 77 2.92 -1.22 18.21
CA ILE A 77 1.87 -1.56 17.23
C ILE A 77 2.20 -0.96 15.85
N ILE A 78 2.58 0.32 15.81
CA ILE A 78 2.90 1.04 14.56
C ILE A 78 4.07 0.36 13.84
N VAL A 79 5.13 -0.02 14.57
CA VAL A 79 6.30 -0.70 13.99
C VAL A 79 5.97 -2.13 13.57
N GLY A 80 5.15 -2.84 14.34
CA GLY A 80 4.80 -4.24 14.10
C GLY A 80 3.96 -4.48 12.84
N VAL A 81 3.03 -3.57 12.52
CA VAL A 81 2.11 -3.73 11.38
C VAL A 81 2.83 -3.59 10.02
N ILE A 82 3.96 -2.90 9.97
CA ILE A 82 4.63 -2.49 8.72
C ILE A 82 5.86 -3.36 8.41
N SER A 83 6.23 -4.26 9.33
CA SER A 83 7.37 -5.17 9.20
C SER A 83 7.00 -6.58 8.67
N ALA A 84 5.70 -6.84 8.43
CA ALA A 84 5.17 -8.11 7.90
C ALA A 84 4.92 -8.03 6.39
#